data_AF-A0A3N0V1K8-F1
#
_entry.id   AF-A0A3N0V1K8-F1
#
_cell.length_a   1.000
_cell.length_b   1.000
_cell.length_c   1.000
_cell.angle_alpha   90.00
_cell.angle_beta   90.00
_cell.angle_gamma   90.00
#
_symmetry.space_group_name_H-M   'P 1'
#
loop_
_entity.id
_entity.type
_entity.pdbx_description
1 polymer ?
#
loop_
_entity_poly.entity_id
_entity_poly.type
_entity_poly.pdbx_seq_one_letter_code
_entity_poly.pdbx_strand_id
1 'polypeptide(L)'
;MPKNTPPANLPSEDLYRIAAVARLTGMPETTIRMWERRYAAVEPARSAGNGRLYSRADIDRLVLLKTAVDAGHAIGTVAGLDDEQLRQRLGDNASPSAANPPRGECRVLVCGLPLAERLQQAWQGRSDLRISNRLPAPPADVTPPPGNDVIMVELATLQGTSLRVLRQLRAQSQARVMVVVYGFSSRQTLARLDQEGIIAVPTPADPAQLARICQLGLAMDSQPASAPERRLMQPAAPRRYDEQFLATVARRPSTVRCECPNHLADLLTKLNAFEQYSLECENSDNADAAVHALLYSAASQCRELLELALHRVLEHEGVRDD
;
A
#
# COMPACT_ATOMS: atom_id res chain seq x y z
N MET A 1 46.06 38.29 -38.16
CA MET A 1 46.15 37.63 -36.83
C MET A 1 47.15 38.38 -35.99
N PRO A 2 47.05 38.43 -34.64
CA PRO A 2 46.25 37.59 -33.72
C PRO A 2 45.04 38.36 -33.12
N LYS A 3 43.82 37.81 -33.05
CA LYS A 3 43.22 36.92 -32.03
C LYS A 3 43.39 37.41 -30.57
N ASN A 4 42.32 37.98 -30.01
CA ASN A 4 41.93 37.63 -28.65
C ASN A 4 40.39 37.61 -28.46
N THR A 5 39.96 36.53 -27.83
CA THR A 5 38.61 35.96 -27.67
C THR A 5 37.81 36.68 -26.58
N PRO A 6 36.46 36.70 -26.62
CA PRO A 6 35.64 37.32 -25.58
C PRO A 6 35.63 36.50 -24.28
N PRO A 7 35.46 37.10 -23.08
CA PRO A 7 35.12 36.30 -21.92
C PRO A 7 33.65 35.87 -22.00
N ALA A 8 33.46 34.58 -21.75
CA ALA A 8 32.24 33.82 -21.81
C ALA A 8 31.18 34.32 -20.80
N ASN A 9 29.95 34.42 -21.31
CA ASN A 9 28.68 34.03 -20.70
C ASN A 9 28.70 33.71 -19.19
N LEU A 10 28.21 34.64 -18.36
CA LEU A 10 27.72 34.35 -17.01
C LEU A 10 26.27 33.85 -17.14
N PRO A 11 25.89 32.69 -16.57
CA PRO A 11 24.53 32.19 -16.68
C PRO A 11 23.57 33.15 -15.98
N SER A 12 22.64 33.72 -16.75
CA SER A 12 21.46 34.37 -16.22
C SER A 12 20.70 33.36 -15.35
N GLU A 13 20.64 33.59 -14.04
CA GLU A 13 19.75 32.85 -13.16
C GLU A 13 18.31 33.12 -13.61
N ASP A 14 17.75 32.18 -14.37
CA ASP A 14 16.35 32.24 -14.78
C ASP A 14 15.48 32.15 -13.52
N LEU A 15 14.92 33.31 -13.13
CA LEU A 15 14.00 33.44 -12.02
C LEU A 15 12.55 33.26 -12.50
N TYR A 16 11.85 32.30 -11.91
CA TYR A 16 10.51 31.88 -12.31
C TYR A 16 9.45 32.36 -11.31
N ARG A 17 8.29 32.82 -11.82
CA ARG A 17 7.12 33.10 -10.98
C ARG A 17 6.45 31.80 -10.55
N ILE A 18 5.72 31.83 -9.43
CA ILE A 18 5.07 30.65 -8.87
C ILE A 18 4.17 29.88 -9.85
N ALA A 19 3.47 30.56 -10.76
CA ALA A 19 2.65 29.91 -11.79
C ALA A 19 3.50 29.08 -12.78
N ALA A 20 4.69 29.56 -13.15
CA ALA A 20 5.63 28.82 -13.98
C ALA A 20 6.22 27.63 -13.21
N VAL A 21 6.55 27.82 -11.94
CA VAL A 21 7.04 26.74 -11.05
C VAL A 21 5.99 25.65 -10.88
N ALA A 22 4.72 26.02 -10.65
CA ALA A 22 3.62 25.07 -10.56
C ALA A 22 3.48 24.21 -11.82
N ARG A 23 3.62 24.83 -13.00
CA ARG A 23 3.60 24.11 -14.29
C ARG A 23 4.81 23.20 -14.48
N LEU A 24 6.00 23.64 -14.06
CA LEU A 24 7.25 22.89 -14.23
C LEU A 24 7.39 21.73 -13.24
N THR A 25 6.89 21.90 -12.01
CA THR A 25 6.95 20.89 -10.94
C THR A 25 5.72 19.98 -10.93
N GLY A 26 4.64 20.36 -11.60
CA GLY A 26 3.35 19.66 -11.54
C GLY A 26 2.65 19.79 -10.18
N MET A 27 3.04 20.77 -9.35
CA MET A 27 2.48 20.99 -8.02
C MET A 27 1.52 22.20 -8.01
N PRO A 28 0.40 22.14 -7.27
CA PRO A 28 -0.46 23.30 -7.07
C PRO A 28 0.30 24.45 -6.37
N GLU A 29 0.05 25.69 -6.78
CA GLU A 29 0.66 26.87 -6.14
C GLU A 29 0.41 26.92 -4.63
N THR A 30 -0.77 26.47 -4.19
CA THR A 30 -1.15 26.38 -2.77
C THR A 30 -0.26 25.40 -2.00
N THR A 31 0.10 24.28 -2.60
CA THR A 31 1.00 23.28 -2.01
C THR A 31 2.43 23.82 -1.92
N ILE A 32 2.93 24.48 -2.96
CA ILE A 32 4.26 25.10 -2.98
C ILE A 32 4.36 26.16 -1.85
N ARG A 33 3.36 27.04 -1.72
CA ARG A 33 3.31 28.05 -0.64
C ARG A 33 3.22 27.41 0.75
N MET A 34 2.50 26.29 0.88
CA MET A 34 2.41 25.57 2.13
C MET A 34 3.76 24.96 2.52
N TRP A 35 4.50 24.42 1.56
CA TRP A 35 5.83 23.83 1.77
C TRP A 35 6.87 24.89 2.11
N GLU A 36 6.85 26.03 1.42
CA GLU A 36 7.64 27.22 1.77
C GLU A 36 7.36 27.65 3.22
N ARG A 37 6.10 27.95 3.54
CA ARG A 37 5.73 28.55 4.83
C ARG A 37 5.94 27.62 6.02
N ARG A 38 5.59 26.34 5.88
CA ARG A 38 5.53 25.40 7.01
C ARG A 38 6.82 24.61 7.20
N TYR A 39 7.58 24.38 6.13
CA TYR A 39 8.73 23.49 6.17
C TYR A 39 10.01 24.12 5.62
N ALA A 40 9.98 25.41 5.24
CA ALA A 40 11.11 26.09 4.62
C ALA A 40 11.71 25.29 3.44
N ALA A 41 10.85 24.65 2.66
CA ALA A 41 11.26 23.70 1.63
C ALA A 41 12.14 24.35 0.54
N VAL A 42 11.94 25.64 0.29
CA VAL A 42 12.71 26.50 -0.62
C VAL A 42 12.67 27.93 -0.10
N GLU A 43 13.66 28.75 -0.47
CA GLU A 43 13.74 30.16 -0.09
C GLU A 43 13.73 31.05 -1.34
N PRO A 44 12.54 31.38 -1.89
CA PRO A 44 12.44 32.15 -3.12
C PRO A 44 12.89 33.60 -2.91
N ALA A 45 13.62 34.14 -3.88
CA ALA A 45 13.95 35.56 -3.96
C ALA A 45 12.68 36.42 -4.09
N ARG A 46 12.78 37.70 -3.69
CA ARG A 46 11.68 38.67 -3.85
C ARG A 46 11.99 39.67 -4.95
N SER A 47 11.01 39.90 -5.81
CA SER A 47 11.07 40.97 -6.81
C SER A 47 10.87 42.35 -6.18
N ALA A 48 11.19 43.42 -6.92
CA ALA A 48 10.93 44.80 -6.52
C ALA A 48 9.45 45.08 -6.19
N GLY A 49 8.52 44.28 -6.75
CA GLY A 49 7.08 44.32 -6.44
C GLY A 49 6.65 43.36 -5.31
N ASN A 50 7.58 42.88 -4.49
CA ASN A 50 7.36 41.92 -3.39
C ASN A 50 6.79 40.56 -3.84
N GLY A 51 6.94 40.19 -5.12
CA GLY A 51 6.53 38.90 -5.66
C GLY A 51 7.62 37.83 -5.50
N ARG A 52 7.23 36.58 -5.25
CA ARG A 52 8.16 35.44 -5.13
C ARG A 52 8.73 35.04 -6.50
N LEU A 53 10.03 34.86 -6.54
CA LEU A 53 10.81 34.40 -7.69
C LEU A 53 11.64 33.20 -7.27
N TYR A 54 11.50 32.11 -8.01
CA TYR A 54 12.13 30.82 -7.72
C TYR A 54 13.26 30.61 -8.73
N SER A 55 14.40 30.18 -8.24
CA SER A 55 15.53 29.78 -9.08
C SER A 55 15.29 28.41 -9.71
N ARG A 56 16.20 28.01 -10.60
CA ARG A 56 16.21 26.63 -11.11
C ARG A 56 16.47 25.61 -10.01
N ALA A 57 17.35 25.94 -9.05
CA ALA A 57 17.65 25.07 -7.91
C ALA A 57 16.41 24.84 -7.03
N ASP A 58 15.58 25.88 -6.82
CA ASP A 58 14.32 25.73 -6.09
C ASP A 58 13.36 24.77 -6.79
N ILE A 59 13.29 24.83 -8.12
CA ILE A 59 12.46 23.92 -8.93
C ILE A 59 12.96 22.48 -8.77
N ASP A 60 14.27 22.26 -8.92
CA ASP A 60 14.86 20.92 -8.84
C ASP A 60 14.65 20.32 -7.42
N ARG A 61 14.80 21.13 -6.37
CA ARG A 61 14.51 20.74 -4.98
C ARG A 61 13.02 20.43 -4.76
N LEU A 62 12.12 21.25 -5.29
CA LEU A 62 10.67 21.00 -5.21
C LEU A 62 10.28 19.68 -5.92
N VAL A 63 10.88 19.39 -7.08
CA VAL A 63 10.69 18.11 -7.78
C VAL A 63 11.16 16.94 -6.91
N LEU A 64 12.35 17.04 -6.34
CA LEU A 64 12.92 16.03 -5.46
C LEU A 64 12.05 15.75 -4.22
N LEU A 65 11.59 16.81 -3.54
CA LEU A 65 10.68 16.69 -2.40
C LEU A 65 9.33 16.11 -2.81
N LYS A 66 8.80 16.50 -3.97
CA LYS A 66 7.58 15.91 -4.55
C LYS A 66 7.76 14.42 -4.78
N THR A 67 8.88 13.99 -5.38
CA THR A 67 9.17 12.57 -5.60
C THR A 67 9.25 11.80 -4.29
N ALA A 68 9.84 12.37 -3.23
CA ALA A 68 9.87 11.74 -1.91
C ALA A 68 8.47 11.61 -1.29
N VAL A 69 7.64 12.64 -1.38
CA VAL A 69 6.27 12.62 -0.87
C VAL A 69 5.37 11.66 -1.66
N ASP A 70 5.49 11.66 -2.99
CA ASP A 70 4.78 10.70 -3.86
C ASP A 70 5.23 9.25 -3.57
N ALA A 71 6.47 9.06 -3.11
CA ALA A 71 6.99 7.77 -2.66
C ALA A 71 6.55 7.38 -1.23
N GLY A 72 5.66 8.16 -0.60
CA GLY A 72 5.06 7.86 0.71
C GLY A 72 5.78 8.48 1.91
N HIS A 73 6.84 9.26 1.70
CA HIS A 73 7.52 9.93 2.81
C HIS A 73 6.75 11.18 3.25
N ALA A 74 6.56 11.36 4.55
CA ALA A 74 5.91 12.55 5.07
C ALA A 74 6.76 13.81 4.80
N ILE A 75 6.17 14.88 4.28
CA ILE A 75 6.90 16.13 3.96
C ILE A 75 7.72 16.66 5.15
N GLY A 76 7.20 16.53 6.37
CA GLY A 76 7.88 16.96 7.59
C GLY A 76 9.18 16.20 7.91
N THR A 77 9.37 14.98 7.38
CA THR A 77 10.58 14.17 7.61
C THR A 77 11.63 14.33 6.50
N VAL A 78 11.25 14.93 5.38
CA VAL A 78 12.10 15.04 4.18
C VAL A 78 12.44 16.48 3.81
N ALA A 79 11.60 17.46 4.17
CA ALA A 79 11.86 18.88 3.86
C ALA A 79 13.12 19.45 4.52
N GLY A 80 13.52 18.90 5.67
CA GLY A 80 14.75 19.30 6.38
C GLY A 80 16.02 18.62 5.88
N LEU A 81 15.93 17.71 4.91
CA LEU A 81 17.11 17.07 4.33
C LEU A 81 17.74 17.95 3.26
N ASP A 82 19.07 17.83 3.13
CA ASP A 82 19.76 18.37 1.95
C ASP A 82 19.46 17.51 0.71
N ASP A 83 19.75 18.05 -0.48
CA ASP A 83 19.43 17.39 -1.74
C ASP A 83 20.13 16.04 -1.92
N GLU A 84 21.32 15.86 -1.34
CA GLU A 84 22.09 14.62 -1.44
C GLU A 84 21.50 13.53 -0.54
N GLN A 85 21.17 13.86 0.71
CA GLN A 85 20.44 13.00 1.64
C GLN A 85 19.07 12.61 1.09
N LEU A 86 18.39 13.52 0.39
CA LEU A 86 17.12 13.23 -0.26
C LEU A 86 17.29 12.25 -1.42
N ARG A 87 18.32 12.45 -2.27
CA ARG A 87 18.67 11.54 -3.36
C ARG A 87 19.10 10.17 -2.82
N GLN A 88 19.84 10.12 -1.72
CA GLN A 88 20.20 8.88 -1.03
C GLN A 88 18.97 8.17 -0.49
N ARG A 89 18.03 8.84 0.19
CA ARG A 89 16.77 8.19 0.62
C ARG A 89 15.90 7.69 -0.53
N LEU A 90 15.93 8.39 -1.67
CA LEU A 90 15.28 7.97 -2.90
C LEU A 90 16.04 6.80 -3.58
N GLY A 91 17.36 6.75 -3.45
CA GLY A 91 18.27 5.73 -3.98
C GLY A 91 18.42 4.48 -3.11
N ASP A 92 18.28 4.58 -1.80
CA ASP A 92 18.27 3.47 -0.84
C ASP A 92 16.95 2.69 -0.93
N ASN A 93 15.87 3.35 -1.39
CA ASN A 93 14.67 2.66 -1.88
C ASN A 93 14.86 2.02 -3.26
N ALA A 94 15.94 2.33 -3.98
CA ALA A 94 16.33 1.68 -5.24
C ALA A 94 17.34 0.54 -5.05
N SER A 95 17.92 0.37 -3.85
CA SER A 95 18.62 -0.86 -3.48
C SER A 95 17.65 -1.77 -2.70
N PRO A 96 17.22 -2.91 -3.26
CA PRO A 96 16.49 -3.90 -2.49
C PRO A 96 17.43 -4.42 -1.40
N SER A 97 17.26 -3.94 -0.17
CA SER A 97 17.97 -4.49 0.99
C SER A 97 17.72 -6.00 1.04
N ALA A 98 18.83 -6.72 1.13
CA ALA A 98 18.92 -8.16 1.10
C ALA A 98 18.08 -8.81 2.21
N ALA A 99 16.89 -9.27 1.85
CA ALA A 99 16.17 -10.31 2.56
C ALA A 99 15.32 -11.11 1.56
N ASN A 100 15.89 -12.26 1.15
CA ASN A 100 15.36 -13.33 0.29
C ASN A 100 15.17 -13.10 -1.22
N PRO A 101 16.00 -13.75 -2.07
CA PRO A 101 15.57 -14.32 -3.33
C PRO A 101 15.28 -15.85 -3.20
N PRO A 102 14.54 -16.46 -4.14
CA PRO A 102 14.03 -15.89 -5.37
C PRO A 102 12.52 -15.61 -5.27
N ARG A 103 12.17 -14.31 -5.25
CA ARG A 103 10.85 -13.84 -5.66
C ARG A 103 10.76 -14.06 -7.17
N GLY A 104 9.70 -14.71 -7.64
CA GLY A 104 9.46 -14.90 -9.06
C GLY A 104 9.41 -13.55 -9.80
N GLU A 105 9.94 -13.52 -11.02
CA GLU A 105 9.77 -12.44 -11.99
C GLU A 105 8.28 -12.03 -12.06
N CYS A 106 7.94 -10.77 -11.75
CA CYS A 106 6.55 -10.29 -11.79
C CYS A 106 6.06 -10.31 -13.24
N ARG A 107 5.06 -11.15 -13.52
CA ARG A 107 4.51 -11.33 -14.87
C ARG A 107 3.35 -10.37 -15.10
N VAL A 108 3.52 -9.51 -16.10
CA VAL A 108 2.56 -8.46 -16.44
C VAL A 108 1.87 -8.79 -17.76
N LEU A 109 0.54 -8.91 -17.72
CA LEU A 109 -0.31 -8.91 -18.90
C LEU A 109 -0.65 -7.46 -19.26
N VAL A 110 -0.34 -7.03 -20.48
CA VAL A 110 -0.68 -5.68 -20.96
C VAL A 110 -1.74 -5.75 -22.06
N CYS A 111 -2.87 -5.10 -21.83
CA CYS A 111 -3.97 -4.89 -22.77
C CYS A 111 -3.86 -3.47 -23.34
N GLY A 112 -3.43 -3.35 -24.60
CA GLY A 112 -3.10 -2.10 -25.27
C GLY A 112 -1.69 -2.17 -25.86
N LEU A 113 -1.58 -2.33 -27.18
CA LEU A 113 -0.28 -2.43 -27.85
C LEU A 113 0.63 -1.22 -27.63
N PRO A 114 0.14 0.04 -27.69
CA PRO A 114 1.00 1.20 -27.49
C PRO A 114 1.64 1.25 -26.11
N LEU A 115 0.88 0.95 -25.04
CA LEU A 115 1.44 0.80 -23.71
C LEU A 115 2.44 -0.37 -23.64
N ALA A 116 2.10 -1.53 -24.21
CA ALA A 116 2.95 -2.72 -24.15
C ALA A 116 4.32 -2.50 -24.79
N GLU A 117 4.39 -1.80 -25.92
CA GLU A 117 5.65 -1.47 -26.60
C GLU A 117 6.50 -0.49 -25.78
N ARG A 118 5.87 0.57 -25.24
CA ARG A 118 6.56 1.55 -24.38
C ARG A 118 7.14 0.89 -23.13
N LEU A 119 6.36 0.03 -22.48
CA LEU A 119 6.80 -0.70 -21.29
C LEU A 119 7.89 -1.71 -21.64
N GLN A 120 7.78 -2.42 -22.75
CA GLN A 120 8.81 -3.37 -23.16
C GLN A 120 10.15 -2.67 -23.32
N GLN A 121 10.20 -1.53 -24.01
CA GLN A 121 11.43 -0.76 -24.20
C GLN A 121 11.98 -0.24 -22.86
N ALA A 122 11.11 0.34 -22.02
CA ALA A 122 11.53 0.89 -20.74
C ALA A 122 11.99 -0.17 -19.72
N TRP A 123 11.54 -1.42 -19.84
CA TRP A 123 11.83 -2.50 -18.89
C TRP A 123 12.86 -3.53 -19.39
N GLN A 124 13.54 -3.31 -20.53
CA GLN A 124 14.50 -4.28 -21.10
C GLN A 124 15.63 -4.72 -20.16
N GLY A 125 16.01 -3.91 -19.18
CA GLY A 125 17.07 -4.23 -18.20
C GLY A 125 16.58 -4.69 -16.83
N ARG A 126 15.27 -4.91 -16.67
CA ARG A 126 14.65 -5.25 -15.38
C ARG A 126 14.57 -6.76 -15.20
N SER A 127 15.04 -7.27 -14.07
CA SER A 127 14.92 -8.68 -13.67
C SER A 127 13.73 -8.94 -12.75
N ASP A 128 13.13 -7.88 -12.23
CA ASP A 128 12.00 -7.89 -11.30
C ASP A 128 10.64 -7.93 -12.00
N LEU A 129 10.57 -7.47 -13.25
CA LEU A 129 9.33 -7.31 -14.03
C LEU A 129 9.50 -7.84 -15.44
N ARG A 130 8.49 -8.57 -15.94
CA ARG A 130 8.43 -9.02 -17.32
C ARG A 130 7.02 -8.94 -17.89
N ILE A 131 6.95 -8.46 -19.13
CA ILE A 131 5.74 -8.56 -19.93
C ILE A 131 5.64 -9.99 -20.48
N SER A 132 4.77 -10.79 -19.88
CA SER A 132 4.51 -12.20 -20.22
C SER A 132 3.55 -12.33 -21.41
N ASN A 133 2.52 -11.49 -21.45
CA ASN A 133 1.47 -11.54 -22.45
C ASN A 133 1.06 -10.13 -22.89
N ARG A 134 0.63 -10.00 -24.15
CA ARG A 134 0.14 -8.75 -24.73
C ARG A 134 -1.16 -9.00 -25.47
N LEU A 135 -2.15 -8.17 -25.22
CA LEU A 135 -3.45 -8.18 -25.91
C LEU A 135 -3.71 -6.81 -26.55
N PRO A 136 -4.31 -6.74 -27.74
CA PRO A 136 -4.50 -5.47 -28.44
C PRO A 136 -5.49 -4.52 -27.77
N ALA A 137 -6.55 -5.05 -27.20
CA ALA A 137 -7.53 -4.36 -26.38
C ALA A 137 -8.15 -5.38 -25.42
N PRO A 138 -8.75 -4.98 -24.28
CA PRO A 138 -9.52 -5.90 -23.44
C PRO A 138 -10.76 -6.38 -24.22
N PRO A 139 -10.83 -7.64 -24.68
CA PRO A 139 -12.00 -8.15 -25.38
C PRO A 139 -13.05 -8.51 -24.33
N ALA A 140 -14.34 -8.28 -24.63
CA ALA A 140 -15.41 -8.64 -23.70
C ALA A 140 -15.44 -10.15 -23.39
N ASP A 141 -14.93 -10.99 -24.29
CA ASP A 141 -15.07 -12.45 -24.24
C ASP A 141 -13.75 -13.24 -24.23
N VAL A 142 -12.62 -12.60 -23.91
CA VAL A 142 -11.32 -13.31 -23.86
C VAL A 142 -10.91 -13.55 -22.41
N THR A 143 -10.75 -14.83 -22.08
CA THR A 143 -10.14 -15.26 -20.83
C THR A 143 -8.66 -14.86 -20.83
N PRO A 144 -8.20 -14.08 -19.84
CA PRO A 144 -6.79 -13.70 -19.75
C PRO A 144 -5.93 -14.96 -19.54
N PRO A 145 -4.74 -15.04 -20.17
CA PRO A 145 -3.84 -16.16 -19.95
C PRO A 145 -3.52 -16.30 -18.44
N PRO A 146 -3.54 -17.52 -17.90
CA PRO A 146 -3.26 -17.75 -16.47
C PRO A 146 -1.79 -17.48 -16.14
N GLY A 147 -1.51 -17.24 -14.85
CA GLY A 147 -0.14 -17.08 -14.35
C GLY A 147 0.45 -15.67 -14.52
N ASN A 148 -0.40 -14.65 -14.62
CA ASN A 148 -0.02 -13.24 -14.60
C ASN A 148 -0.27 -12.66 -13.22
N ASP A 149 0.72 -11.96 -12.67
CA ASP A 149 0.64 -11.33 -11.35
C ASP A 149 -0.05 -9.96 -11.42
N VAL A 150 0.11 -9.26 -12.56
CA VAL A 150 -0.44 -7.93 -12.80
C VAL A 150 -1.15 -7.87 -14.15
N ILE A 151 -2.29 -7.17 -14.21
CA ILE A 151 -2.97 -6.79 -15.46
C ILE A 151 -2.93 -5.28 -15.62
N MET A 152 -2.42 -4.82 -16.77
CA MET A 152 -2.44 -3.43 -17.18
C MET A 152 -3.39 -3.23 -18.36
N VAL A 153 -4.32 -2.30 -18.27
CA VAL A 153 -5.29 -2.02 -19.34
C VAL A 153 -5.19 -0.56 -19.76
N GLU A 154 -4.86 -0.31 -21.03
CA GLU A 154 -4.85 1.02 -21.63
C GLU A 154 -6.23 1.32 -22.25
N LEU A 155 -6.85 2.42 -21.82
CA LEU A 155 -8.15 2.89 -22.33
C LEU A 155 -8.11 4.38 -22.61
N ALA A 156 -8.43 4.79 -23.84
CA ALA A 156 -8.50 6.22 -24.18
C ALA A 156 -9.55 6.95 -23.31
N THR A 157 -10.68 6.30 -23.05
CA THR A 157 -11.76 6.84 -22.21
C THR A 157 -12.27 5.77 -21.23
N LEU A 158 -12.49 6.17 -19.99
CA LEU A 158 -13.08 5.34 -18.94
C LEU A 158 -14.53 5.72 -18.71
N GLN A 159 -15.42 4.83 -19.13
CA GLN A 159 -16.87 4.99 -19.00
C GLN A 159 -17.48 3.84 -18.20
N GLY A 160 -18.77 3.94 -17.87
CA GLY A 160 -19.47 2.89 -17.11
C GLY A 160 -19.51 1.53 -17.81
N THR A 161 -19.49 1.49 -19.15
CA THR A 161 -19.39 0.25 -19.95
C THR A 161 -18.03 -0.43 -19.78
N SER A 162 -16.95 0.35 -19.71
CA SER A 162 -15.58 -0.16 -19.47
C SER A 162 -15.45 -0.85 -18.11
N LEU A 163 -16.17 -0.39 -17.08
CA LEU A 163 -16.16 -1.02 -15.75
C LEU A 163 -16.63 -2.47 -15.78
N ARG A 164 -17.65 -2.79 -16.59
CA ARG A 164 -18.14 -4.17 -16.73
C ARG A 164 -17.05 -5.09 -17.27
N VAL A 165 -16.34 -4.64 -18.31
CA VAL A 165 -15.25 -5.39 -18.93
C VAL A 165 -14.08 -5.56 -17.95
N LEU A 166 -13.71 -4.52 -17.20
CA LEU A 166 -12.64 -4.59 -16.20
C LEU A 166 -12.98 -5.54 -15.04
N ARG A 167 -14.22 -5.53 -14.55
CA ARG A 167 -14.71 -6.48 -13.53
C ARG A 167 -14.66 -7.91 -14.02
N GLN A 168 -15.11 -8.14 -15.25
CA GLN A 168 -15.10 -9.46 -15.86
C GLN A 168 -13.68 -9.98 -16.03
N LEU A 169 -12.76 -9.14 -16.53
CA LEU A 169 -11.34 -9.48 -16.63
C LEU A 169 -10.73 -9.80 -15.26
N ARG A 170 -11.05 -9.01 -14.23
CA ARG A 170 -10.57 -9.26 -12.87
C ARG A 170 -11.07 -10.61 -12.36
N ALA A 171 -12.38 -10.87 -12.49
CA ALA A 171 -13.00 -12.11 -12.04
C ALA A 171 -12.48 -13.37 -12.76
N GLN A 172 -12.05 -13.22 -14.02
CA GLN A 172 -11.48 -14.31 -14.83
C GLN A 172 -9.95 -14.41 -14.70
N SER A 173 -9.31 -13.54 -13.93
CA SER A 173 -7.86 -13.53 -13.74
C SER A 173 -7.45 -13.92 -12.33
N GLN A 174 -6.23 -14.43 -12.19
CA GLN A 174 -5.56 -14.61 -10.90
C GLN A 174 -4.61 -13.44 -10.58
N ALA A 175 -4.72 -12.33 -11.32
CA ALA A 175 -3.85 -11.19 -11.14
C ALA A 175 -4.17 -10.49 -9.82
N ARG A 176 -3.11 -10.20 -9.06
CA ARG A 176 -3.21 -9.57 -7.74
C ARG A 176 -3.45 -8.07 -7.85
N VAL A 177 -2.83 -7.47 -8.87
CA VAL A 177 -2.92 -6.04 -9.12
C VAL A 177 -3.55 -5.81 -10.49
N MET A 178 -4.56 -4.95 -10.53
CA MET A 178 -5.11 -4.44 -11.79
C MET A 178 -4.87 -2.94 -11.87
N VAL A 179 -4.20 -2.52 -12.95
CA VAL A 179 -3.90 -1.13 -13.25
C VAL A 179 -4.59 -0.73 -14.54
N VAL A 180 -5.24 0.42 -14.53
CA VAL A 180 -5.92 0.99 -15.69
C VAL A 180 -5.26 2.31 -16.04
N VAL A 181 -4.62 2.34 -17.20
CA VAL A 181 -4.00 3.53 -17.77
C VAL A 181 -5.03 4.24 -18.65
N TYR A 182 -5.39 5.48 -18.32
CA TYR A 182 -6.53 6.15 -18.97
C TYR A 182 -6.26 7.56 -19.47
N GLY A 183 -6.91 7.98 -20.57
CA GLY A 183 -6.87 9.36 -21.05
C GLY A 183 -7.88 10.26 -20.35
N PHE A 184 -9.17 9.94 -20.46
CA PHE A 184 -10.26 10.73 -19.88
C PHE A 184 -11.18 9.87 -19.01
N SER A 185 -11.59 10.39 -17.85
CA SER A 185 -12.54 9.73 -16.94
C SER A 185 -13.35 10.74 -16.15
N SER A 186 -14.46 10.30 -15.57
CA SER A 186 -15.24 11.07 -14.60
C SER A 186 -14.80 10.74 -13.17
N ARG A 187 -14.95 11.71 -12.23
CA ARG A 187 -14.67 11.46 -10.80
C ARG A 187 -15.49 10.29 -10.24
N GLN A 188 -16.74 10.13 -10.70
CA GLN A 188 -17.62 9.03 -10.28
C GLN A 188 -17.09 7.67 -10.75
N THR A 189 -16.56 7.59 -11.97
CA THR A 189 -15.95 6.37 -12.51
C THR A 189 -14.66 6.01 -11.78
N LEU A 190 -13.81 7.01 -11.48
CA LEU A 190 -12.58 6.79 -10.70
C LEU A 190 -12.87 6.32 -9.27
N ALA A 191 -13.85 6.93 -8.60
CA ALA A 191 -14.27 6.49 -7.26
C ALA A 191 -14.79 5.04 -7.25
N ARG A 192 -15.49 4.62 -8.31
CA ARG A 192 -15.96 3.24 -8.46
C ARG A 192 -14.81 2.26 -8.71
N LEU A 193 -13.78 2.65 -9.45
CA LEU A 193 -12.59 1.81 -9.66
C LEU A 193 -11.81 1.62 -8.34
N ASP A 194 -11.69 2.69 -7.56
CA ASP A 194 -11.04 2.68 -6.25
C ASP A 194 -11.73 1.73 -5.26
N GLN A 195 -13.07 1.79 -5.19
CA GLN A 195 -13.89 0.85 -4.40
C GLN A 195 -13.70 -0.62 -4.81
N GLU A 196 -13.26 -0.87 -6.04
CA GLU A 196 -12.99 -2.21 -6.54
C GLU A 196 -11.52 -2.59 -6.44
N GLY A 197 -10.68 -1.74 -5.84
CA GLY A 197 -9.24 -1.97 -5.73
C GLY A 197 -8.57 -2.03 -7.11
N ILE A 198 -9.04 -1.23 -8.07
CA ILE A 198 -8.41 -1.07 -9.38
C ILE A 198 -7.69 0.27 -9.41
N ILE A 199 -6.38 0.23 -9.64
CA ILE A 199 -5.52 1.42 -9.62
C ILE A 199 -5.68 2.16 -10.95
N ALA A 200 -6.17 3.39 -10.92
CA ALA A 200 -6.33 4.22 -12.11
C ALA A 200 -5.16 5.21 -12.26
N VAL A 201 -4.44 5.14 -13.38
CA VAL A 201 -3.29 6.00 -13.70
C VAL A 201 -3.60 6.82 -14.96
N PRO A 202 -3.56 8.16 -14.92
CA PRO A 202 -3.81 8.98 -16.11
C PRO A 202 -2.65 8.88 -17.11
N THR A 203 -2.93 9.08 -18.39
CA THR A 203 -1.89 9.25 -19.43
C THR A 203 -1.34 10.67 -19.45
N PRO A 204 -0.05 10.86 -19.82
CA PRO A 204 0.93 9.81 -20.08
C PRO A 204 1.41 9.17 -18.77
N ALA A 205 1.26 7.84 -18.68
CA ALA A 205 1.77 7.09 -17.53
C ALA A 205 3.28 6.86 -17.68
N ASP A 206 4.03 7.18 -16.63
CA ASP A 206 5.48 6.95 -16.55
C ASP A 206 5.76 5.44 -16.33
N PRO A 207 6.54 4.77 -17.20
CA PRO A 207 6.92 3.37 -17.01
C PRO A 207 7.59 3.07 -15.66
N ALA A 208 8.29 4.03 -15.05
CA ALA A 208 8.90 3.85 -13.73
C ALA A 208 7.84 3.86 -12.60
N GLN A 209 6.84 4.75 -12.72
CA GLN A 209 5.67 4.75 -11.83
C GLN A 209 4.91 3.42 -11.94
N LEU A 210 4.66 2.94 -13.16
CA LEU A 210 3.96 1.68 -13.41
C LEU A 210 4.74 0.47 -12.84
N ALA A 211 6.06 0.45 -12.99
CA ALA A 211 6.91 -0.56 -12.38
C ALA A 211 6.81 -0.56 -10.84
N ARG A 212 6.80 0.62 -10.23
CA ARG A 212 6.67 0.76 -8.76
C ARG A 212 5.30 0.31 -8.27
N ILE A 213 4.23 0.61 -9.01
CA ILE A 213 2.88 0.12 -8.70
C ILE A 213 2.84 -1.41 -8.73
N CYS A 214 3.43 -2.05 -9.74
CA CYS A 214 3.55 -3.51 -9.78
C CYS A 214 4.29 -4.05 -8.55
N GLN A 215 5.44 -3.46 -8.22
CA GLN A 215 6.24 -3.89 -7.07
C GLN A 215 5.53 -3.69 -5.74
N LEU A 216 4.86 -2.55 -5.52
CA LEU A 216 4.14 -2.23 -4.29
C LEU A 216 2.92 -3.13 -4.11
N GLY A 217 2.11 -3.30 -5.15
CA GLY A 217 0.95 -4.20 -5.09
C GLY A 217 1.37 -5.66 -4.88
N LEU A 218 2.54 -6.06 -5.36
CA LEU A 218 3.12 -7.35 -5.00
C LEU A 218 3.71 -7.36 -3.59
N ALA A 219 4.34 -6.29 -3.12
CA ALA A 219 4.97 -6.20 -1.81
C ALA A 219 3.94 -6.23 -0.67
N MET A 220 2.78 -5.59 -0.87
CA MET A 220 1.64 -5.61 0.06
C MET A 220 1.09 -7.03 0.28
N ASP A 221 1.21 -7.91 -0.72
CA ASP A 221 0.88 -9.34 -0.61
C ASP A 221 2.13 -10.23 -0.35
N SER A 222 3.34 -9.70 -0.50
CA SER A 222 4.62 -10.44 -0.35
C SER A 222 5.10 -10.52 1.08
N GLN A 223 4.52 -9.74 1.99
CA GLN A 223 4.43 -10.25 3.34
C GLN A 223 3.20 -11.15 3.34
N PRO A 224 3.35 -12.48 3.46
CA PRO A 224 2.47 -13.17 4.38
C PRO A 224 2.16 -12.21 5.51
N ALA A 225 0.90 -11.83 5.71
CA ALA A 225 0.48 -11.41 7.04
C ALA A 225 1.22 -12.36 7.99
N SER A 226 2.05 -11.80 8.87
CA SER A 226 2.92 -12.56 9.74
C SER A 226 2.09 -13.70 10.36
N ALA A 227 2.68 -14.84 10.69
CA ALA A 227 1.94 -15.93 11.33
C ALA A 227 0.87 -15.47 12.36
N PRO A 228 1.11 -14.42 13.18
CA PRO A 228 0.04 -13.79 13.98
C PRO A 228 -1.05 -13.03 13.17
N GLU A 229 -0.72 -12.15 12.23
CA GLU A 229 -1.70 -11.41 11.41
C GLU A 229 -2.59 -12.33 10.55
N ARG A 230 -2.06 -13.46 10.04
CA ARG A 230 -2.86 -14.47 9.32
C ARG A 230 -3.84 -15.19 10.21
N ARG A 231 -3.49 -15.42 11.47
CA ARG A 231 -4.44 -16.00 12.43
C ARG A 231 -5.51 -14.97 12.79
N LEU A 232 -5.15 -13.68 12.88
CA LEU A 232 -6.07 -12.56 13.13
C LEU A 232 -7.12 -12.34 12.02
N MET A 233 -6.95 -12.99 10.88
CA MET A 233 -7.91 -12.97 9.77
C MET A 233 -8.69 -14.29 9.63
N GLN A 234 -8.45 -15.28 10.49
CA GLN A 234 -9.17 -16.55 10.47
C GLN A 234 -10.49 -16.45 11.25
N PRO A 235 -11.53 -17.17 10.80
CA PRO A 235 -12.78 -17.26 11.53
C PRO A 235 -12.54 -17.89 12.90
N ALA A 236 -13.17 -17.31 13.93
CA ALA A 236 -13.12 -17.80 15.30
C ALA A 236 -13.50 -19.29 15.36
N ALA A 237 -12.64 -20.13 15.92
CA ALA A 237 -12.96 -21.52 16.21
C ALA A 237 -14.17 -21.60 17.16
N PRO A 238 -15.04 -22.63 17.07
CA PRO A 238 -16.12 -22.79 18.03
C PRO A 238 -15.56 -22.96 19.45
N ARG A 239 -16.21 -22.37 20.46
CA ARG A 239 -15.84 -22.53 21.87
C ARG A 239 -15.88 -24.00 22.23
N ARG A 240 -14.81 -24.47 22.88
CA ARG A 240 -14.68 -25.85 23.29
C ARG A 240 -15.31 -26.10 24.66
N TYR A 241 -15.29 -25.10 25.53
CA TYR A 241 -15.85 -25.16 26.87
C TYR A 241 -16.92 -24.09 27.06
N ASP A 242 -18.06 -24.48 27.63
CA ASP A 242 -19.11 -23.55 28.01
C ASP A 242 -18.82 -22.89 29.39
N GLU A 243 -19.60 -21.86 29.73
CA GLU A 243 -19.41 -21.13 30.99
C GLU A 243 -19.66 -22.00 32.24
N GLN A 244 -20.56 -22.98 32.15
CA GLN A 244 -20.90 -23.85 33.28
C GLN A 244 -19.74 -24.81 33.60
N PHE A 245 -19.12 -25.36 32.57
CA PHE A 245 -17.94 -26.20 32.69
C PHE A 245 -16.76 -25.41 33.26
N LEU A 246 -16.47 -24.22 32.71
CA LEU A 246 -15.38 -23.37 33.22
C LEU A 246 -15.59 -22.97 34.69
N ALA A 247 -16.83 -22.64 35.09
CA ALA A 247 -17.16 -22.35 36.48
C ALA A 247 -16.96 -23.56 37.41
N THR A 248 -17.19 -24.78 36.89
CA THR A 248 -16.95 -26.03 37.63
C THR A 248 -15.46 -26.28 37.81
N VAL A 249 -14.67 -26.10 36.75
CA VAL A 249 -13.20 -26.22 36.79
C VAL A 249 -12.61 -25.20 37.77
N ALA A 250 -13.02 -23.93 37.72
CA ALA A 250 -12.50 -22.87 38.59
C ALA A 250 -12.69 -23.12 40.09
N ARG A 251 -13.69 -23.92 40.45
CA ARG A 251 -14.03 -24.25 41.85
C ARG A 251 -13.46 -25.58 42.33
N ARG A 252 -12.71 -26.30 41.48
CA ARG A 252 -12.18 -27.60 41.86
C ARG A 252 -11.01 -27.47 42.84
N PRO A 253 -10.97 -28.34 43.87
CA PRO A 253 -9.77 -28.51 44.66
C PRO A 253 -8.70 -29.17 43.77
N SER A 254 -7.57 -28.49 43.56
CA SER A 254 -6.45 -29.01 42.79
C SER A 254 -5.82 -30.21 43.52
N THR A 255 -5.74 -31.36 42.83
CA THR A 255 -5.07 -32.57 43.34
C THR A 255 -3.54 -32.47 43.22
N VAL A 256 -3.04 -31.50 42.45
CA VAL A 256 -1.63 -31.18 42.24
C VAL A 256 -1.30 -29.84 42.92
N ARG A 257 -0.05 -29.63 43.35
CA ARG A 257 0.44 -28.37 43.95
C ARG A 257 0.30 -27.11 43.07
N CYS A 258 -0.31 -27.17 41.88
CA CYS A 258 -0.56 -26.02 41.02
C CYS A 258 -2.06 -25.70 40.95
N GLU A 259 -2.43 -24.43 41.08
CA GLU A 259 -3.77 -23.89 40.81
C GLU A 259 -4.00 -23.59 39.31
N CYS A 260 -3.18 -24.22 38.45
CA CYS A 260 -3.15 -24.04 37.01
C CYS A 260 -4.53 -24.18 36.32
N PRO A 261 -5.36 -25.21 36.61
CA PRO A 261 -6.69 -25.34 36.00
C PRO A 261 -7.62 -24.18 36.36
N ASN A 262 -7.57 -23.71 37.62
CA ASN A 262 -8.43 -22.64 38.11
C ASN A 262 -8.06 -21.31 37.45
N HIS A 263 -6.77 -20.99 37.34
CA HIS A 263 -6.31 -19.80 36.65
C HIS A 263 -6.61 -19.82 35.15
N LEU A 264 -6.50 -20.97 34.48
CA LEU A 264 -6.86 -21.11 33.07
C LEU A 264 -8.37 -20.93 32.86
N ALA A 265 -9.20 -21.48 33.75
CA ALA A 265 -10.65 -21.30 33.69
C ALA A 265 -11.03 -19.81 33.85
N ASP A 266 -10.45 -19.11 34.82
CA ASP A 266 -10.68 -17.67 35.02
C ASP A 266 -10.27 -16.82 33.81
N LEU A 267 -9.13 -17.14 33.16
CA LEU A 267 -8.67 -16.46 31.96
C LEU A 267 -9.62 -16.69 30.77
N LEU A 268 -10.08 -17.93 30.59
CA LEU A 268 -11.03 -18.28 29.54
C LEU A 268 -12.39 -17.58 29.74
N THR A 269 -12.88 -17.49 30.99
CA THR A 269 -14.09 -16.71 31.30
C THR A 269 -13.93 -15.23 30.94
N LYS A 270 -12.78 -14.61 31.25
CA LYS A 270 -12.50 -13.21 30.89
C LYS A 270 -12.40 -13.00 29.38
N LEU A 271 -11.78 -13.93 28.65
CA LEU A 271 -11.69 -13.88 27.19
C LEU A 271 -13.06 -14.02 26.53
N ASN A 272 -13.90 -14.94 27.01
CA ASN A 272 -15.27 -15.11 26.51
C ASN A 272 -16.10 -13.82 26.68
N ALA A 273 -15.98 -13.14 27.82
CA ALA A 273 -16.66 -11.87 28.07
C ALA A 273 -16.14 -10.74 27.17
N PHE A 274 -14.83 -10.67 26.94
CA PHE A 274 -14.21 -9.66 26.07
C PHE A 274 -14.57 -9.86 24.59
N GLU A 275 -14.66 -11.10 24.13
CA GLU A 275 -15.14 -11.43 22.78
C GLU A 275 -16.58 -10.96 22.57
N GLN A 276 -17.47 -11.24 23.53
CA GLN A 276 -18.87 -10.81 23.48
C GLN A 276 -18.98 -9.29 23.43
N TYR A 277 -18.23 -8.59 24.29
CA TYR A 277 -18.14 -7.12 24.28
C TYR A 277 -17.67 -6.59 22.91
N SER A 278 -16.63 -7.20 22.33
CA SER A 278 -16.07 -6.78 21.05
C SER A 278 -17.05 -6.95 19.88
N LEU A 279 -17.90 -7.97 19.94
CA LEU A 279 -18.92 -8.25 18.93
C LEU A 279 -20.15 -7.33 19.07
N GLU A 280 -20.51 -6.96 20.30
CA GLU A 280 -21.63 -6.03 20.56
C GLU A 280 -21.30 -4.57 20.18
N CYS A 281 -20.02 -4.18 20.16
CA CYS A 281 -19.57 -2.84 19.75
C CYS A 281 -19.73 -2.55 18.24
N GLU A 282 -19.82 -3.57 17.38
CA GLU A 282 -20.01 -3.40 15.92
C GLU A 282 -21.30 -2.63 15.57
N ASN A 283 -22.26 -2.56 16.50
CA ASN A 283 -23.56 -1.93 16.31
C ASN A 283 -23.61 -0.42 16.66
N SER A 284 -22.54 0.18 17.20
CA SER A 284 -22.61 1.54 17.79
C SER A 284 -21.87 2.66 17.02
N ASP A 285 -20.84 2.35 16.23
CA ASP A 285 -20.13 3.37 15.42
C ASP A 285 -19.34 2.74 14.24
N ASN A 286 -19.60 3.19 13.01
CA ASN A 286 -19.04 2.59 11.78
C ASN A 286 -17.53 2.85 11.58
N ALA A 287 -16.94 3.80 12.30
CA ALA A 287 -15.52 4.16 12.15
C ALA A 287 -14.56 3.14 12.80
N ASP A 288 -15.04 2.40 13.81
CA ASP A 288 -14.20 1.52 14.64
C ASP A 288 -14.42 0.02 14.37
N ALA A 289 -15.33 -0.34 13.46
CA ALA A 289 -15.71 -1.73 13.16
C ALA A 289 -14.51 -2.62 12.79
N ALA A 290 -13.56 -2.10 12.02
CA ALA A 290 -12.35 -2.83 11.64
C ALA A 290 -11.43 -3.15 12.84
N VAL A 291 -11.37 -2.24 13.82
CA VAL A 291 -10.59 -2.44 15.05
C VAL A 291 -11.27 -3.47 15.94
N HIS A 292 -12.59 -3.41 16.08
CA HIS A 292 -13.35 -4.39 16.87
C HIS A 292 -13.30 -5.80 16.26
N ALA A 293 -13.39 -5.94 14.94
CA ALA A 293 -13.20 -7.22 14.26
C ALA A 293 -11.80 -7.81 14.50
N LEU A 294 -10.76 -6.96 14.50
CA LEU A 294 -9.40 -7.36 14.83
C LEU A 294 -9.28 -7.84 16.29
N LEU A 295 -9.84 -7.08 17.23
CA LEU A 295 -9.82 -7.42 18.66
C LEU A 295 -10.58 -8.72 18.96
N TYR A 296 -11.73 -8.92 18.31
CA TYR A 296 -12.50 -10.16 18.39
C TYR A 296 -11.69 -11.36 17.90
N SER A 297 -11.04 -11.27 16.73
CA SER A 297 -10.21 -12.36 16.22
C SER A 297 -8.99 -12.65 17.10
N ALA A 298 -8.37 -11.61 17.67
CA ALA A 298 -7.25 -11.77 18.60
C ALA A 298 -7.65 -12.53 19.86
N ALA A 299 -8.78 -12.13 20.46
CA ALA A 299 -9.31 -12.77 21.66
C ALA A 299 -9.69 -14.23 21.41
N SER A 300 -10.32 -14.52 20.26
CA SER A 300 -10.70 -15.88 19.88
C SER A 300 -9.52 -16.84 19.74
N GLN A 301 -8.39 -16.39 19.17
CA GLN A 301 -7.18 -17.22 19.09
C GLN A 301 -6.54 -17.47 20.45
N CYS A 302 -6.49 -16.44 21.30
CA CYS A 302 -6.01 -16.59 22.67
C CYS A 302 -6.86 -17.61 23.41
N ARG A 303 -8.19 -17.57 23.24
CA ARG A 303 -9.09 -18.57 23.80
C ARG A 303 -8.76 -19.96 23.30
N GLU A 304 -8.69 -20.19 21.99
CA GLU A 304 -8.40 -21.52 21.42
C GLU A 304 -7.09 -22.12 21.97
N LEU A 305 -6.04 -21.30 22.06
CA LEU A 305 -4.76 -21.73 22.64
C LEU A 305 -4.86 -22.09 24.12
N LEU A 306 -5.61 -21.31 24.90
CA LEU A 306 -5.82 -21.58 26.32
C LEU A 306 -6.78 -22.76 26.56
N GLU A 307 -7.76 -23.00 25.70
CA GLU A 307 -8.62 -24.17 25.74
C GLU A 307 -7.81 -25.45 25.47
N LEU A 308 -6.88 -25.41 24.51
CA LEU A 308 -5.94 -26.50 24.27
C LEU A 308 -5.02 -26.75 25.48
N ALA A 309 -4.53 -25.68 26.12
CA ALA A 309 -3.71 -25.80 27.32
C ALA A 309 -4.52 -26.39 28.50
N LEU A 310 -5.74 -25.90 28.73
CA LEU A 310 -6.63 -26.40 29.76
C LEU A 310 -6.95 -27.88 29.53
N HIS A 311 -7.28 -28.27 28.31
CA HIS A 311 -7.53 -29.68 27.98
C HIS A 311 -6.37 -30.60 28.38
N ARG A 312 -5.13 -30.23 28.02
CA ARG A 312 -3.95 -31.04 28.37
C ARG A 312 -3.74 -31.14 29.88
N VAL A 313 -4.05 -30.08 30.62
CA VAL A 313 -3.98 -30.07 32.09
C VAL A 313 -5.06 -31.00 32.67
N LEU A 314 -6.29 -30.94 32.17
CA LEU A 314 -7.40 -31.80 32.61
C LEU A 314 -7.14 -33.28 32.30
N GLU A 315 -6.59 -33.60 31.13
CA GLU A 315 -6.17 -34.96 30.79
C GLU A 315 -5.12 -35.49 31.76
N HIS A 316 -4.15 -34.65 32.14
CA HIS A 316 -3.11 -35.02 33.10
C HIS A 316 -3.67 -35.26 34.51
N GLU A 317 -4.70 -34.51 34.91
CA GLU A 317 -5.40 -34.68 36.19
C GLU A 317 -6.45 -35.82 36.17
N GLY A 318 -6.64 -36.49 35.03
CA GLY A 318 -7.61 -37.59 34.90
C GLY A 318 -9.07 -37.13 34.86
N VAL A 319 -9.31 -35.86 34.55
CA VAL A 319 -10.64 -35.28 34.38
C VAL A 319 -11.11 -35.51 32.94
N ARG A 320 -12.33 -36.05 32.77
CA ARG A 320 -12.97 -36.16 31.46
C ARG A 320 -13.87 -34.94 31.18
N ASP A 321 -13.83 -34.49 29.93
CA ASP A 321 -14.74 -33.52 29.32
C ASP A 321 -16.04 -34.26 28.95
N ASP A 322 -17.02 -34.32 29.87
CA ASP A 322 -18.41 -34.76 29.57
C ASP A 322 -19.32 -33.54 29.48
#